data_AF-B6GB12-F1
#
_entry.id   AF-B6GB12-F1
#
_cell.length_a   1.000
_cell.length_b   1.000
_cell.length_c   1.000
_cell.angle_alpha   90.00
_cell.angle_beta   90.00
_cell.angle_gamma   90.00
#
_symmetry.space_group_name_H-M   'P 1'
#
loop_
_entity.id
_entity.type
_entity.pdbx_description
1 polymer ?
#
loop_
_entity_poly.entity_id
_entity_poly.type
_entity_poly.pdbx_seq_one_letter_code
_entity_poly.pdbx_strand_id
1 'polypeptide(L)'
;MEAAVQMNTRLERSIKTGGDAVLSQCGYSPSQAVRALWTYLCDHQDVPPFMKEAEASGMDAIRQRKLSLIHDSAGLAIKTARQCGYTGPDNNLLAGKTPHELRDVMYDDMLGEMEARCVYPESR
;
A
#
# COMPACT_ATOMS: atom_id res chain seq x y z
N MET A 1 22.42 23.08 -19.40
CA MET A 1 21.63 24.20 -18.89
C MET A 1 20.25 23.64 -18.57
N GLU A 2 19.89 23.57 -17.30
CA GLU A 2 18.56 23.08 -16.91
C GLU A 2 17.55 24.21 -17.14
N ALA A 3 16.47 23.92 -17.87
CA ALA A 3 15.47 24.91 -18.20
C ALA A 3 14.49 25.09 -17.04
N ALA A 4 14.11 26.33 -16.74
CA ALA A 4 13.04 26.58 -15.78
C ALA A 4 11.71 26.04 -16.33
N VAL A 5 11.05 25.15 -15.58
CA VAL A 5 9.74 24.59 -15.91
C VAL A 5 8.66 25.28 -15.07
N GLN A 6 7.49 25.52 -15.68
CA GLN A 6 6.33 26.07 -14.99
C GLN A 6 5.42 24.97 -14.46
N MET A 7 4.98 25.12 -13.20
CA MET A 7 3.95 24.28 -12.60
C MET A 7 2.69 25.12 -12.35
N ASN A 8 1.55 24.67 -12.88
CA ASN A 8 0.27 25.34 -12.74
C ASN A 8 -0.69 24.47 -11.95
N THR A 9 -1.32 25.03 -10.92
CA THR A 9 -2.31 24.34 -10.08
C THR A 9 -3.52 25.25 -9.87
N ARG A 10 -4.72 24.68 -9.93
CA ARG A 10 -5.97 25.41 -9.63
C ARG A 10 -6.17 25.43 -8.12
N LEU A 11 -6.42 26.61 -7.56
CA LEU A 11 -6.68 26.84 -6.15
C LEU A 11 -7.86 27.79 -6.00
N GLU A 12 -8.66 27.61 -4.95
CA GLU A 12 -9.69 28.58 -4.62
C GLU A 12 -9.09 29.96 -4.34
N ARG A 13 -9.79 31.01 -4.78
CA ARG A 13 -9.33 32.39 -4.64
C ARG A 13 -9.13 32.78 -3.17
N SER A 14 -10.06 32.38 -2.30
CA SER A 14 -10.00 32.61 -0.85
C SER A 14 -8.72 32.03 -0.24
N ILE A 15 -8.42 30.77 -0.55
CA ILE A 15 -7.22 30.08 -0.08
C ILE A 15 -5.95 30.74 -0.63
N LYS A 16 -5.93 31.14 -1.90
CA LYS A 16 -4.80 31.86 -2.50
C LYS A 16 -4.52 33.18 -1.77
N THR A 17 -5.55 33.99 -1.55
CA THR A 17 -5.39 35.30 -0.89
C THR A 17 -4.94 35.15 0.56
N GLY A 18 -5.52 34.20 1.31
CA GLY A 18 -5.10 33.91 2.67
C GLY A 18 -3.65 33.42 2.75
N GLY A 19 -3.27 32.48 1.89
CA GLY A 19 -1.91 31.96 1.82
C GLY A 19 -0.88 33.03 1.45
N ASP A 20 -1.18 33.89 0.47
CA ASP A 20 -0.29 34.99 0.08
C ASP A 20 -0.03 35.98 1.23
N ALA A 21 -1.06 36.30 2.01
CA ALA A 21 -0.92 37.18 3.16
C ALA A 21 0.02 36.58 4.22
N VAL A 22 -0.15 35.29 4.54
CA VAL A 22 0.72 34.58 5.49
C VAL A 22 2.16 34.49 4.98
N LEU A 23 2.36 34.10 3.72
CA LEU A 23 3.69 34.02 3.13
C LEU A 23 4.39 35.38 3.13
N SER A 24 3.68 36.44 2.77
CA SER A 24 4.21 37.80 2.81
C SER A 24 4.62 38.23 4.23
N GLN A 25 3.82 37.88 5.25
CA GLN A 25 4.18 38.16 6.65
C GLN A 25 5.44 37.41 7.08
N CYS A 26 5.66 36.21 6.56
CA CYS A 26 6.87 35.42 6.79
C CYS A 26 8.05 35.79 5.88
N GLY A 27 7.91 36.78 4.98
CA GLY A 27 8.96 37.20 4.05
C GLY A 27 9.18 36.27 2.85
N TYR A 28 8.23 35.40 2.55
CA TYR A 28 8.28 34.48 1.41
C TYR A 28 7.33 34.93 0.28
N SER A 29 7.79 34.78 -0.96
CA SER A 29 6.88 34.73 -2.11
C SER A 29 6.27 33.34 -2.28
N PRO A 30 5.10 33.21 -2.94
CA PRO A 30 4.50 31.92 -3.27
C PRO A 30 5.46 30.97 -4.01
N SER A 31 6.22 31.51 -4.97
CA SER A 31 7.19 30.71 -5.73
C SER A 31 8.36 30.22 -4.87
N GLN A 32 8.81 31.00 -3.88
CA GLN A 32 9.83 30.54 -2.94
C GLN A 32 9.31 29.43 -2.03
N ALA A 33 8.08 29.57 -1.52
CA ALA A 33 7.46 28.54 -0.69
C ALA A 33 7.29 27.21 -1.46
N VAL A 34 6.83 27.27 -2.71
CA VAL A 34 6.70 26.09 -3.57
C VAL A 34 8.06 25.46 -3.86
N ARG A 35 9.08 26.26 -4.20
CA ARG A 35 10.44 25.71 -4.42
C ARG A 35 11.01 25.06 -3.16
N ALA A 36 10.84 25.69 -1.99
CA ALA A 36 11.28 25.14 -0.72
C ALA A 36 10.60 23.79 -0.41
N LEU A 37 9.30 23.67 -0.71
CA LEU A 37 8.59 22.40 -0.60
C LEU A 37 9.19 21.33 -1.53
N TRP A 38 9.43 21.64 -2.81
CA TRP A 38 10.03 20.68 -3.74
C TRP A 38 11.45 20.28 -3.34
N THR A 39 12.26 21.22 -2.87
CA THR A 39 13.58 20.93 -2.29
C THR A 39 13.48 19.99 -1.10
N TYR A 40 12.54 20.25 -0.18
CA TYR A 40 12.30 19.37 0.97
C TYR A 40 12.00 17.94 0.52
N LEU A 41 11.08 17.76 -0.44
CA LEU A 41 10.71 16.45 -0.97
C LEU A 41 11.91 15.73 -1.59
N CYS A 42 12.74 16.42 -2.37
CA CYS A 42 13.94 15.85 -2.96
C CYS A 42 14.98 15.44 -1.90
N ASP A 43 15.19 16.27 -0.88
CA ASP A 43 16.22 16.04 0.12
C ASP A 43 15.83 14.93 1.11
N HIS A 44 14.54 14.87 1.48
CA HIS A 44 14.05 13.96 2.53
C HIS A 44 13.42 12.69 1.96
N GLN A 45 13.11 12.65 0.66
CA GLN A 45 12.39 11.54 0.00
C GLN A 45 11.07 11.19 0.71
N ASP A 46 10.45 12.18 1.35
CA ASP A 46 9.25 12.05 2.16
C ASP A 46 8.50 13.39 2.19
N VAL A 47 7.20 13.34 2.47
CA VAL A 47 6.36 14.54 2.58
C VAL A 47 6.57 15.24 3.92
N PRO A 48 6.42 16.58 3.98
CA PRO A 48 6.47 17.30 5.24
C PRO A 48 5.46 16.76 6.26
N PRO A 49 5.75 16.82 7.57
CA PRO A 49 4.89 16.27 8.61
C PRO A 49 3.43 16.72 8.54
N PHE A 50 3.18 18.00 8.22
CA PHE A 50 1.83 18.55 8.10
C PHE A 50 1.00 17.94 6.96
N MET A 51 1.63 17.30 5.98
CA MET A 51 0.94 16.60 4.89
C MET A 51 0.57 15.16 5.27
N LYS A 52 1.28 14.54 6.21
CA LYS A 52 1.03 13.15 6.64
C LYS A 52 -0.32 12.99 7.35
N GLU A 53 -0.74 13.99 8.10
CA GLU A 53 -2.03 14.00 8.79
C GLU A 53 -3.22 14.09 7.80
N ALA A 54 -3.02 14.82 6.70
CA ALA A 54 -3.99 14.90 5.60
C ALA A 54 -4.09 13.57 4.83
N GLU A 55 -2.95 12.88 4.66
CA GLU A 55 -2.88 11.57 4.02
C GLU A 55 -3.48 10.44 4.86
N ALA A 56 -3.23 10.43 6.18
CA ALA A 56 -3.80 9.43 7.10
C ALA A 56 -5.33 9.36 6.97
N SER A 57 -6.01 10.52 6.93
CA SER A 57 -7.47 10.55 6.86
C SER A 57 -8.05 9.99 5.55
N GLY A 58 -7.38 10.17 4.40
CA GLY A 58 -7.88 9.74 3.10
C GLY A 58 -7.38 8.37 2.65
N MET A 59 -6.10 8.08 2.88
CA MET A 59 -5.48 6.82 2.47
C MET A 59 -5.67 5.70 3.48
N ASP A 60 -5.86 5.97 4.78
CA ASP A 60 -6.22 4.91 5.71
C ASP A 60 -7.59 4.35 5.38
N ALA A 61 -8.55 5.18 4.97
CA ALA A 61 -9.86 4.70 4.51
C ALA A 61 -9.75 3.79 3.26
N ILE A 62 -8.91 4.17 2.29
CA ILE A 62 -8.68 3.36 1.07
C ILE A 62 -7.90 2.09 1.39
N ARG A 63 -6.88 2.17 2.25
CA ARG A 63 -6.08 1.02 2.69
C ARG A 63 -6.90 0.06 3.53
N GLN A 64 -7.71 0.57 4.46
CA GLN A 64 -8.66 -0.22 5.26
C GLN A 64 -9.69 -0.90 4.36
N ARG A 65 -10.23 -0.20 3.35
CA ARG A 65 -11.13 -0.81 2.36
C ARG A 65 -10.46 -1.91 1.54
N LYS A 66 -9.20 -1.72 1.14
CA LYS A 66 -8.44 -2.76 0.41
C LYS A 66 -8.17 -3.97 1.31
N LEU A 67 -7.80 -3.74 2.58
CA LEU A 67 -7.59 -4.81 3.56
C LEU A 67 -8.88 -5.56 3.89
N SER A 68 -10.01 -4.85 4.03
CA SER A 68 -11.31 -5.48 4.25
C SER A 68 -11.71 -6.36 3.05
N LEU A 69 -11.49 -5.89 1.83
CA LEU A 69 -11.74 -6.71 0.62
C LEU A 69 -10.85 -7.95 0.55
N ILE A 70 -9.57 -7.86 0.93
CA ILE A 70 -8.67 -9.01 1.00
C ILE A 70 -9.14 -10.00 2.07
N HIS A 71 -9.55 -9.52 3.24
CA HIS A 71 -10.07 -10.38 4.31
C HIS A 71 -11.41 -11.03 3.95
N ASP A 72 -12.32 -10.29 3.31
CA ASP A 72 -13.63 -10.79 2.90
C ASP A 72 -13.54 -11.78 1.72
N SER A 73 -12.57 -11.55 0.83
CA SER A 73 -12.29 -12.46 -0.30
C SER A 73 -11.49 -13.70 0.11
N ALA A 74 -10.71 -13.63 1.19
CA ALA A 74 -10.05 -14.78 1.77
C ALA A 74 -11.12 -15.81 2.17
N GLY A 75 -11.18 -16.85 1.35
CA GLY A 75 -12.10 -17.94 1.51
C GLY A 75 -13.50 -17.79 0.90
N LEU A 76 -13.69 -16.81 0.01
CA LEU A 76 -14.92 -16.65 -0.76
C LEU A 76 -15.25 -17.91 -1.59
N ALA A 77 -14.24 -18.57 -2.17
CA ALA A 77 -14.41 -19.77 -2.99
C ALA A 77 -15.03 -20.96 -2.23
N ILE A 78 -14.69 -21.19 -0.95
CA ILE A 78 -15.31 -22.28 -0.17
C ILE A 78 -16.67 -21.82 0.40
N LYS A 79 -16.85 -20.53 0.72
CA LYS A 79 -18.16 -20.00 1.11
C LYS A 79 -19.19 -20.16 -0.02
N THR A 80 -18.82 -19.85 -1.27
CA THR A 80 -19.70 -20.05 -2.44
C THR A 80 -19.89 -21.53 -2.75
N ALA A 81 -18.84 -22.35 -2.66
CA ALA A 81 -18.98 -23.80 -2.82
C ALA A 81 -19.96 -24.41 -1.80
N ARG A 82 -19.94 -23.95 -0.54
CA ARG A 82 -20.90 -24.39 0.50
C ARG A 82 -22.34 -24.05 0.15
N GLN A 83 -22.60 -22.86 -0.39
CA GLN A 83 -23.94 -22.47 -0.85
C GLN A 83 -24.48 -23.40 -1.96
N CYS A 84 -23.58 -24.02 -2.73
CA CYS A 84 -23.89 -25.01 -3.75
C CYS A 84 -23.86 -26.46 -3.23
N GLY A 85 -23.79 -26.69 -1.91
CA GLY A 85 -23.88 -28.03 -1.31
C GLY A 85 -22.53 -28.73 -1.05
N TYR A 86 -21.41 -28.00 -1.10
CA TYR A 86 -20.11 -28.56 -0.73
C TYR A 86 -20.02 -28.83 0.78
N THR A 87 -19.71 -30.07 1.16
CA THR A 87 -19.59 -30.55 2.55
C THR A 87 -18.15 -30.88 2.96
N GLY A 88 -17.15 -30.35 2.25
CA GLY A 88 -15.74 -30.52 2.59
C GLY A 88 -15.27 -29.65 3.78
N PRO A 89 -14.00 -29.79 4.21
CA PRO A 89 -13.46 -29.09 5.36
C PRO A 89 -13.55 -27.57 5.19
N ASP A 90 -13.71 -26.86 6.31
CA ASP A 90 -13.87 -25.41 6.31
C ASP A 90 -12.60 -24.69 5.85
N ASN A 91 -12.73 -23.42 5.46
CA ASN A 91 -11.65 -22.56 4.97
C ASN A 91 -10.64 -22.13 6.05
N ASN A 92 -10.48 -22.98 7.06
CA ASN A 92 -9.71 -22.74 8.26
C ASN A 92 -8.40 -23.54 8.27
N LEU A 93 -7.88 -23.92 7.11
CA LEU A 93 -6.62 -24.68 6.98
C LEU A 93 -5.42 -23.94 7.62
N LEU A 94 -5.51 -22.61 7.70
CA LEU A 94 -4.44 -21.72 8.14
C LEU A 94 -4.75 -20.97 9.45
N ALA A 95 -5.95 -21.13 10.01
CA ALA A 95 -6.32 -20.35 11.20
C ALA A 95 -5.67 -20.90 12.46
N GLY A 96 -5.16 -19.98 13.28
CA GLY A 96 -4.40 -20.31 14.48
C GLY A 96 -2.92 -20.58 14.24
N LYS A 97 -2.46 -20.59 12.98
CA LYS A 97 -1.03 -20.70 12.65
C LYS A 97 -0.36 -19.33 12.69
N THR A 98 0.78 -19.26 13.36
CA THR A 98 1.65 -18.09 13.34
C THR A 98 2.30 -17.91 11.97
N PRO A 99 2.81 -16.71 11.63
CA PRO A 99 3.49 -16.48 10.36
C PRO A 99 4.67 -17.41 10.07
N HIS A 100 5.31 -17.97 11.09
CA HIS A 100 6.38 -18.95 10.92
C HIS A 100 5.84 -20.31 10.50
N GLU A 101 4.84 -20.82 11.22
CA GLU A 101 4.21 -22.11 10.93
C GLU A 101 3.55 -22.14 9.56
N LEU A 102 3.05 -20.99 9.08
CA LEU A 102 2.55 -20.86 7.71
C LEU A 102 3.65 -21.03 6.67
N ARG A 103 4.84 -20.45 6.92
CA ARG A 103 5.98 -20.63 6.02
C ARG A 103 6.45 -22.07 6.01
N ASP A 104 6.50 -22.71 7.17
CA ASP A 104 6.98 -24.08 7.30
C ASP A 104 6.07 -25.04 6.52
N VAL A 105 4.75 -24.91 6.66
CA VAL A 105 3.77 -25.69 5.86
C VAL A 105 3.95 -25.46 4.36
N MET A 106 4.19 -24.22 3.93
CA MET A 106 4.44 -23.92 2.51
C MET A 106 5.74 -24.55 1.99
N TYR A 107 6.79 -24.60 2.81
CA TYR A 107 8.05 -25.25 2.45
C TYR A 107 7.91 -26.76 2.39
N ASP A 108 7.16 -27.37 3.31
CA ASP A 108 6.89 -28.80 3.33
C ASP A 108 6.10 -29.24 2.08
N ASP A 109 5.05 -28.50 1.71
CA ASP A 109 4.27 -28.78 0.50
C ASP A 109 5.14 -28.62 -0.76
N MET A 110 5.94 -27.55 -0.84
CA MET A 110 6.86 -27.31 -1.96
C MET A 110 7.91 -28.43 -2.07
N LEU A 111 8.44 -28.89 -0.94
CA LEU A 111 9.41 -29.97 -0.88
C LEU A 111 8.79 -31.28 -1.35
N GLY A 112 7.56 -31.60 -0.92
CA GLY A 112 6.83 -32.78 -1.39
C GLY A 112 6.57 -32.75 -2.91
N GLU A 113 6.24 -31.58 -3.47
CA GLU A 113 6.12 -31.41 -4.92
C GLU A 113 7.45 -31.51 -5.68
N MET A 114 8.56 -31.13 -5.06
CA MET A 114 9.89 -31.30 -5.62
C MET A 114 10.30 -32.77 -5.60
N GLU A 115 10.08 -33.46 -4.48
CA GLU A 115 10.37 -34.89 -4.32
C GLU A 115 9.54 -35.76 -5.27
N ALA A 116 8.25 -35.47 -5.43
CA ALA A 116 7.37 -36.17 -6.38
C ALA A 116 7.81 -36.00 -7.85
N ARG A 117 8.55 -34.94 -8.14
CA ARG A 117 9.04 -34.58 -9.49
C ARG A 117 10.49 -35.02 -9.72
N CYS A 118 11.23 -35.32 -8.65
CA CYS A 118 12.54 -35.93 -8.72
C CYS A 118 12.41 -37.43 -9.02
N VAL A 119 12.41 -37.79 -10.30
CA VAL A 119 12.73 -39.16 -10.72
C VAL A 119 14.24 -39.36 -10.54
N TYR A 120 14.66 -40.07 -9.51
CA TYR A 120 16.05 -40.53 -9.40
C TYR A 120 16.30 -41.56 -10.51
N PRO A 121 17.22 -41.32 -11.46
CA PRO A 121 17.64 -42.40 -12.36
C PRO A 121 18.34 -43.46 -11.53
N GLU A 122 17.86 -44.71 -11.61
CA GLU A 122 18.49 -45.84 -10.93
C GLU A 122 19.96 -45.92 -11.36
N SER A 123 20.87 -45.79 -10.37
CA SER A 123 22.31 -45.92 -10.56
C SER A 123 22.63 -47.33 -11.05
N ARG A 124 23.11 -47.44 -12.30
CA ARG A 124 23.62 -48.67 -12.91
C ARG A 124 25.13 -48.74 -12.81
#